data_AF-A0A7X8QGX4-F1
#
_entry.id   AF-A0A7X8QGX4-F1
#
_cell.length_a   1.000
_cell.length_b   1.000
_cell.length_c   1.000
_cell.angle_alpha   90.00
_cell.angle_beta   90.00
_cell.angle_gamma   90.00
#
_symmetry.space_group_name_H-M   'P 1'
#
loop_
_entity.id
_entity.type
_entity.pdbx_description
1 polymer ?
#
loop_
_entity_poly.entity_id
_entity_poly.type
_entity_poly.pdbx_seq_one_letter_code
_entity_poly.pdbx_strand_id
1 'polypeptide(L)' 'MNKELRINEAIRAREVRLVSENGEQLGITPLNEALRIAAEKSVDLVEIAPTAKPPVCKLMDYGKYKYEQAKREKEA' A
#
# COMPACT_ATOMS: atom_id res chain seq x y z
N MET A 1 -10.44 -14.04 7.88
CA MET A 1 -9.07 -13.71 8.30
C MET A 1 -8.78 -12.31 7.81
N ASN A 2 -8.77 -11.33 8.72
CA ASN A 2 -8.41 -9.95 8.37
C ASN A 2 -6.90 -9.95 8.07
N LYS A 3 -6.54 -10.00 6.79
CA LYS A 3 -5.15 -10.17 6.37
C LYS A 3 -4.46 -8.83 6.58
N GLU A 4 -3.73 -8.69 7.70
CA GLU A 4 -2.97 -7.48 7.96
C GLU A 4 -1.97 -7.25 6.83
N LEU A 5 -2.11 -6.12 6.15
CA LEU A 5 -1.22 -5.73 5.06
C LEU A 5 0.08 -5.20 5.64
N ARG A 6 1.20 -5.47 4.97
CA ARG A 6 2.47 -4.84 5.32
C ARG A 6 2.43 -3.39 4.87
N ILE A 7 2.92 -2.49 5.71
CA ILE A 7 2.95 -1.06 5.45
C ILE A 7 4.35 -0.49 5.70
N ASN A 8 4.72 0.54 4.97
CA ASN A 8 5.93 1.34 5.18
C ASN A 8 7.19 0.44 5.37
N GLU A 9 7.91 0.62 6.47
CA GLU A 9 9.13 -0.13 6.82
C GLU A 9 8.94 -1.65 7.01
N ALA A 10 7.68 -2.12 7.11
CA ALA A 10 7.41 -3.56 7.17
C ALA A 10 7.58 -4.25 5.81
N ILE A 11 7.59 -3.49 4.71
CA ILE A 11 7.79 -4.00 3.35
C ILE A 11 9.26 -4.37 3.17
N ARG A 12 9.51 -5.59 2.69
CA ARG A 12 10.88 -6.15 2.56
C ARG A 12 11.38 -6.27 1.12
N ALA A 13 10.53 -5.91 0.15
CA ALA A 13 10.89 -5.97 -1.26
C ALA A 13 11.95 -4.91 -1.60
N ARG A 14 12.85 -5.22 -2.54
CA ARG A 14 13.83 -4.22 -3.03
C ARG A 14 13.17 -3.19 -3.97
N GLU A 15 12.23 -3.66 -4.77
CA GLU A 15 11.46 -2.88 -5.73
C GLU A 15 10.00 -3.29 -5.66
N VAL A 16 9.12 -2.34 -5.96
CA VAL A 16 7.67 -2.50 -5.90
C VAL A 16 7.04 -1.94 -7.16
N ARG A 17 5.90 -2.49 -7.59
CA ARG A 17 5.03 -1.83 -8.56
C ARG A 17 4.19 -0.82 -7.79
N LEU A 18 4.44 0.46 -7.99
CA LEU A 18 3.81 1.56 -7.25
C LEU A 18 2.51 2.00 -7.93
N VAL A 19 1.46 2.15 -7.12
CA VAL A 19 0.15 2.67 -7.53
C VAL A 19 -0.17 3.90 -6.68
N SER A 20 -0.60 4.98 -7.31
CA SER A 20 -0.99 6.21 -6.63
C SER A 20 -2.31 6.04 -5.86
N GLU A 21 -2.63 7.02 -5.03
CA GLU A 21 -3.90 7.08 -4.27
C GLU A 21 -5.13 7.02 -5.19
N ASN A 22 -5.00 7.64 -6.37
CA ASN A 22 -6.04 7.74 -7.40
C ASN A 22 -6.12 6.49 -8.30
N GLY A 23 -5.25 5.49 -8.10
CA GLY A 23 -5.23 4.25 -8.89
C GLY A 23 -4.36 4.31 -10.15
N GLU A 24 -3.61 5.38 -10.37
CA GLU A 24 -2.64 5.48 -11.46
C GLU A 24 -1.44 4.56 -11.20
N GLN A 25 -0.96 3.86 -12.22
CA GLN A 25 0.26 3.05 -12.11
C GLN A 25 1.49 3.93 -12.36
N LEU A 26 2.31 4.12 -11.32
CA LEU A 26 3.54 4.92 -11.40
C LEU A 26 4.74 4.09 -11.89
N GLY A 27 4.56 2.78 -12.08
CA GLY A 27 5.57 1.88 -12.62
C GLY A 27 6.30 1.08 -11.54
N ILE A 28 7.46 0.53 -11.90
CA ILE A 28 8.34 -0.17 -10.96
C ILE A 28 9.26 0.86 -10.31
N THR A 29 9.25 0.91 -8.98
CA THR A 29 9.94 1.91 -8.18
C THR A 29 10.75 1.21 -7.07
N PRO A 30 12.00 1.64 -6.81
CA PRO A 30 12.75 1.21 -5.63
C PRO A 30 11.96 1.46 -4.34
N LEU A 31 12.04 0.56 -3.36
CA LEU A 31 11.27 0.69 -2.12
C LEU A 31 11.54 2.02 -1.39
N ASN A 32 12.79 2.44 -1.32
CA ASN A 32 13.19 3.71 -0.69
C ASN A 32 12.54 4.93 -1.36
N GLU A 33 12.43 4.94 -2.68
CA GLU A 33 11.76 6.00 -3.41
C GLU A 33 10.24 5.97 -3.21
N ALA A 34 9.63 4.78 -3.20
CA ALA A 34 8.22 4.62 -2.89
C ALA A 34 7.87 5.11 -1.46
N LEU A 35 8.74 4.82 -0.48
CA LEU A 35 8.61 5.30 0.89
C LEU A 35 8.73 6.84 0.96
N ARG A 36 9.68 7.42 0.22
CA ARG A 36 9.83 8.88 0.13
C ARG A 36 8.56 9.53 -0.44
N ILE A 37 8.02 9.00 -1.54
CA ILE A 37 6.79 9.51 -2.16
C ILE A 37 5.61 9.43 -1.19
N ALA A 38 5.49 8.33 -0.43
CA ALA A 38 4.46 8.18 0.60
C ALA A 38 4.60 9.24 1.70
N ALA A 39 5.82 9.47 2.18
CA ALA A 39 6.11 10.50 3.18
C ALA A 39 5.82 11.92 2.69
N GLU A 40 6.23 12.27 1.47
CA GLU A 40 5.96 13.58 0.84
C GLU A 40 4.46 13.85 0.71
N LYS A 41 3.68 12.81 0.47
CA LYS A 41 2.21 12.88 0.36
C LYS A 41 1.48 12.71 1.69
N SER A 42 2.21 12.46 2.79
CA SER A 42 1.63 12.17 4.11
C SER A 42 0.63 11.01 4.11
N VAL A 43 0.95 9.95 3.37
CA VAL A 43 0.14 8.71 3.28
C VAL A 43 1.01 7.49 3.56
N ASP A 44 0.38 6.32 3.71
CA ASP A 44 1.08 5.06 3.89
C ASP A 44 1.39 4.40 2.54
N LEU A 45 2.55 3.75 2.47
CA LEU A 45 2.85 2.77 1.42
C LEU A 45 2.34 1.41 1.88
N VAL A 46 1.31 0.87 1.20
CA VAL A 46 0.65 -0.38 1.62
C VAL A 46 0.86 -1.48 0.57
N GLU A 47 1.41 -2.62 0.98
CA GLU A 47 1.62 -3.81 0.14
C GLU A 47 0.30 -4.58 -0.05
N ILE A 48 -0.41 -4.29 -1.15
CA ILE A 48 -1.73 -4.88 -1.44
C ILE A 48 -1.65 -6.24 -2.15
N ALA A 49 -0.55 -6.52 -2.86
CA ALA A 49 -0.33 -7.80 -3.54
C ALA A 49 1.10 -8.32 -3.28
N PRO A 50 1.35 -8.95 -2.12
CA PRO A 50 2.68 -9.44 -1.73
C PRO A 50 3.19 -10.60 -2.60
N THR A 51 2.29 -11.29 -3.33
CA THR A 51 2.63 -12.45 -4.17
C THR A 51 3.00 -12.06 -5.61
N ALA A 52 2.78 -10.80 -5.99
CA ALA A 52 3.16 -10.30 -7.32
C ALA A 52 4.70 -10.14 -7.43
N LYS A 53 5.20 -10.13 -8.67
CA LYS A 53 6.62 -9.91 -8.98
C LYS A 53 6.77 -8.74 -9.97
N PRO A 54 7.26 -7.56 -9.55
CA PRO A 54 7.47 -7.15 -8.16
C PRO A 54 6.15 -7.03 -7.36
N PRO A 55 6.18 -7.04 -6.01
CA PRO A 55 5.00 -6.81 -5.18
C PRO A 55 4.31 -5.50 -5.52
N VAL A 56 2.97 -5.47 -5.45
CA VAL A 56 2.22 -4.24 -5.73
C VAL A 56 2.01 -3.48 -4.43
N CYS A 57 2.47 -2.23 -4.42
CA CYS A 57 2.27 -1.30 -3.32
C CYS A 57 1.41 -0.13 -3.79
N LYS A 58 0.45 0.27 -2.96
CA LYS A 58 -0.43 1.40 -3.21
C LYS A 58 -0.26 2.46 -2.13
N LEU A 59 -0.22 3.71 -2.55
CA LEU A 59 -0.28 4.88 -1.67
C LEU A 59 -1.73 5.04 -1.17
N MET A 60 -1.96 5.02 0.14
CA MET A 60 -3.27 5.26 0.75
C MET A 60 -3.18 5.53 2.25
N ASP A 61 -4.23 6.09 2.84
CA ASP A 61 -4.41 6.12 4.30
C ASP A 61 -4.86 4.73 4.78
N TYR A 62 -3.97 4.01 5.46
CA TYR A 62 -4.25 2.66 5.92
C TYR A 62 -5.25 2.62 7.08
N GLY A 63 -5.26 3.65 7.93
CA GLY A 63 -6.22 3.78 9.04
C GLY A 63 -7.65 3.92 8.53
N LYS A 64 -7.86 4.82 7.58
CA LYS A 64 -9.15 5.00 6.88
C LYS A 64 -9.56 3.74 6.15
N TYR A 65 -8.64 3.09 5.43
CA TYR A 65 -8.90 1.82 4.75
C TYR A 65 -9.41 0.75 5.72
N LYS A 66 -8.74 0.55 6.86
CA LYS A 66 -9.18 -0.42 7.88
C LYS A 66 -10.56 -0.10 8.43
N TYR A 67 -10.85 1.18 8.68
CA TYR A 67 -12.17 1.61 9.13
C TYR A 67 -13.27 1.29 8.12
N GLU A 68 -13.05 1.61 6.84
CA GLU A 68 -14.01 1.32 5.77
C GLU A 68 -14.25 -0.17 5.57
N GLN A 69 -13.19 -1.00 5.64
CA GLN A 69 -13.34 -2.46 5.59
C GLN A 69 -14.14 -3.00 6.78
N ALA A 70 -13.80 -2.58 8.00
CA ALA A 70 -14.52 -3.01 9.20
C ALA A 70 -16.00 -2.58 9.20
N LYS A 71 -16.31 -1.43 8.60
CA LYS A 71 -17.70 -0.97 8.42
C LYS A 71 -18.45 -1.86 7.42
N ARG A 72 -17.84 -2.15 6.26
CA ARG A 72 -18.44 -3.04 5.24
C ARG A 72 -18.67 -4.46 5.78
N GLU A 73 -17.73 -4.99 6.55
CA GLU A 73 -17.86 -6.31 7.18
C GLU A 73 -18.99 -6.38 8.23
N LYS A 74 -19.41 -5.25 8.80
CA LYS A 74 -20.53 -5.18 9.75
C LYS A 74 -21.89 -4.93 9.09
N GLU A 75 -21.88 -4.34 7.90
CA GLU A 75 -23.09 -4.04 7.12
C GLU A 75 -23.48 -5.20 6.17
N ALA A 76 -22.59 -6.19 5.98
CA ALA A 76 -22.81 -7.42 5.22
C ALA A 76 -23.23 -8.58 6.12
#